data_AF-A0A4D6HN22-F1
#
_entry.id   AF-A0A4D6HN22-F1
#
_cell.length_a   1.000
_cell.length_b   1.000
_cell.length_c   1.000
_cell.angle_alpha   90.00
_cell.angle_beta   90.00
_cell.angle_gamma   90.00
#
_symmetry.space_group_name_H-M   'P 1'
#
loop_
_entity.id
_entity.type
_entity.pdbx_description
1 polymer ?
#
loop_
_entity_poly.entity_id
_entity_poly.type
_entity_poly.pdbx_seq_one_letter_code
_entity_poly.pdbx_strand_id
1 'polypeptide(L)'
;MSTDRRPLLFVLLGSALLVTVVIHLSFIPQYFPDDVFMTGLALVAGWVTYTLVFYVAGRLQSSPRELPSMRTADIGIALFLVSLLLGAALDSFGFTPEAILEAYVVPAIGIYVGLALLGWSIGRRTEAINEIVKQ
;
A
#
# COMPACT_ATOMS: atom_id res chain seq x y z
N MET A 1 3.45 -12.12 -31.65
CA MET A 1 4.37 -11.23 -30.90
C MET A 1 4.20 -11.53 -29.42
N SER A 2 5.20 -12.15 -28.77
CA SER A 2 5.22 -12.22 -27.31
C SER A 2 5.50 -10.81 -26.79
N THR A 3 4.45 -10.04 -26.52
CA THR A 3 4.61 -8.70 -25.97
C THR A 3 5.20 -8.84 -24.58
N ASP A 4 6.52 -8.71 -24.47
CA ASP A 4 7.23 -8.77 -23.20
C ASP A 4 6.73 -7.60 -22.34
N ARG A 5 5.88 -7.86 -21.36
CA ARG A 5 5.22 -6.83 -20.53
C ARG A 5 6.11 -6.33 -19.40
N ARG A 6 7.28 -6.95 -19.22
CA ARG A 6 8.25 -6.62 -18.15
C ARG A 6 8.71 -5.16 -18.17
N PRO A 7 9.01 -4.52 -19.33
CA PRO A 7 9.40 -3.11 -19.36
C PRO A 7 8.32 -2.19 -18.77
N LEU A 8 7.05 -2.44 -19.06
CA LEU A 8 5.93 -1.65 -18.54
C LEU A 8 5.78 -1.81 -17.03
N LEU A 9 6.05 -3.00 -16.47
CA LEU A 9 6.06 -3.20 -15.02
C LEU A 9 7.17 -2.41 -14.34
N PHE A 10 8.36 -2.33 -14.93
CA PHE A 10 9.43 -1.50 -14.37
C PHE A 10 9.12 0.00 -14.44
N VAL A 11 8.51 0.48 -15.53
CA VAL A 11 8.02 1.86 -15.62
C VAL A 11 6.97 2.12 -14.54
N LEU A 12 5.99 1.21 -14.38
CA LEU A 12 4.95 1.33 -13.35
C LEU A 12 5.54 1.35 -11.94
N LEU A 13 6.51 0.47 -11.65
CA LEU A 13 7.21 0.43 -10.36
C LEU A 13 7.94 1.74 -10.10
N GLY A 14 8.72 2.22 -11.07
CA GLY A 14 9.46 3.47 -10.96
C GLY A 14 8.54 4.67 -10.73
N SER A 15 7.45 4.78 -11.49
CA SER A 15 6.47 5.85 -11.30
C SER A 15 5.73 5.74 -9.96
N ALA A 16 5.34 4.54 -9.55
CA ALA A 16 4.64 4.34 -8.27
C ALA A 16 5.54 4.68 -7.09
N LEU A 17 6.81 4.27 -7.13
CA LEU A 17 7.82 4.64 -6.13
C LEU A 17 8.03 6.15 -6.08
N LEU A 18 8.24 6.79 -7.24
CA LEU A 18 8.45 8.23 -7.32
C LEU A 18 7.27 9.00 -6.73
N VAL A 19 6.04 8.68 -7.15
CA VAL A 19 4.85 9.35 -6.65
C VAL A 19 4.65 9.09 -5.15
N THR A 20 4.89 7.87 -4.67
CA THR A 20 4.83 7.56 -3.24
C THR A 20 5.81 8.43 -2.45
N VAL A 21 7.06 8.53 -2.90
CA VAL A 21 8.08 9.36 -2.22
C VAL A 21 7.69 10.84 -2.23
N VAL A 22 7.29 11.37 -3.39
CA VAL A 22 6.88 12.79 -3.52
C VAL A 22 5.69 13.11 -2.62
N ILE A 23 4.69 12.22 -2.57
CA ILE A 23 3.53 12.44 -1.71
C ILE A 23 3.95 12.49 -0.23
N HIS A 24 4.73 11.53 0.24
CA HIS A 24 5.04 11.42 1.67
C HIS A 24 6.08 12.44 2.14
N LEU A 25 7.03 12.82 1.28
CA LEU A 25 8.09 13.76 1.65
C LEU A 25 7.76 15.22 1.33
N SER A 26 6.80 15.49 0.45
CA SER A 26 6.46 16.85 0.03
C SER A 26 5.01 17.19 0.29
N PHE A 27 4.05 16.41 -0.23
CA PHE A 27 2.64 16.80 -0.15
C PHE A 27 2.08 16.68 1.26
N ILE A 28 2.35 15.56 1.96
CA ILE A 28 1.87 15.38 3.34
C ILE A 28 2.42 16.48 4.26
N PRO A 29 3.74 16.76 4.32
CA PRO A 29 4.27 17.83 5.18
C PRO A 29 3.83 19.23 4.76
N GLN A 30 3.50 19.45 3.49
CA GLN A 30 3.04 20.75 3.01
C GLN A 30 1.62 21.08 3.44
N TYR A 31 0.73 20.09 3.53
CA TYR A 31 -0.68 20.30 3.89
C TYR A 31 -0.97 20.06 5.37
N PHE A 32 -0.18 19.22 6.05
CA PHE A 32 -0.38 18.92 7.46
C PHE A 32 0.29 19.97 8.36
N PRO A 33 -0.36 20.46 9.44
CA PRO A 33 -1.71 20.10 9.90
C PRO A 33 -2.83 21.04 9.40
N ASP A 34 -2.49 22.08 8.64
CA ASP A 34 -3.36 23.23 8.40
C ASP A 34 -4.52 22.96 7.43
N ASP A 35 -4.33 22.08 6.44
CA ASP A 35 -5.35 21.69 5.46
C ASP A 35 -5.69 20.20 5.59
N VAL A 36 -6.70 19.91 6.43
CA VAL A 36 -7.15 18.54 6.73
C VAL A 36 -7.63 17.81 5.48
N PHE A 37 -8.35 18.50 4.58
CA PHE A 37 -8.89 17.87 3.38
C PHE A 37 -7.77 17.46 2.43
N MET A 38 -6.84 18.38 2.14
CA MET A 38 -5.71 18.10 1.26
C MET A 38 -4.73 17.11 1.88
N THR A 39 -4.55 17.13 3.19
CA THR A 39 -3.78 16.11 3.93
C THR A 39 -4.40 14.73 3.75
N GLY A 40 -5.70 14.59 3.97
CA GLY A 40 -6.41 13.32 3.80
C GLY A 40 -6.32 12.79 2.37
N LEU A 41 -6.49 13.67 1.38
CA LEU A 41 -6.35 13.31 -0.03
C LEU A 41 -4.93 12.87 -0.38
N ALA A 42 -3.92 13.61 0.08
CA ALA A 42 -2.52 13.26 -0.11
C ALA A 42 -2.19 11.90 0.53
N LEU A 43 -2.66 11.65 1.75
CA LEU A 43 -2.44 10.39 2.47
C LEU A 43 -3.07 9.20 1.74
N VAL A 44 -4.33 9.31 1.31
CA VAL A 44 -5.02 8.26 0.55
C VAL A 44 -4.30 8.01 -0.78
N ALA A 45 -3.91 9.06 -1.50
CA ALA A 45 -3.14 8.90 -2.74
C ALA A 45 -1.80 8.19 -2.47
N GLY A 46 -1.12 8.55 -1.37
CA GLY A 46 0.11 7.90 -0.93
C GLY A 46 -0.07 6.42 -0.61
N TRP A 47 -1.15 6.05 0.08
CA TRP A 47 -1.51 4.66 0.36
C TRP A 47 -1.77 3.86 -0.92
N VAL A 48 -2.47 4.45 -1.89
CA VAL A 48 -2.76 3.82 -3.18
C VAL A 48 -1.46 3.55 -3.94
N THR A 49 -0.59 4.56 -4.07
CA THR A 49 0.67 4.41 -4.82
C THR A 49 1.64 3.49 -4.09
N TYR A 50 1.66 3.52 -2.77
CA TYR A 50 2.44 2.58 -1.95
C TYR A 50 1.96 1.14 -2.17
N THR A 51 0.64 0.89 -2.12
CA THR A 51 0.06 -0.43 -2.41
C THR A 51 0.42 -0.89 -3.81
N LEU A 52 0.44 0.02 -4.78
CA LEU A 52 0.81 -0.25 -6.17
C LEU A 52 2.27 -0.70 -6.31
N VAL A 53 3.20 -0.13 -5.53
CA VAL A 53 4.61 -0.58 -5.49
C VAL A 53 4.66 -2.07 -5.12
N PHE A 54 3.97 -2.47 -4.06
CA PHE A 54 3.95 -3.87 -3.62
C PHE A 54 3.18 -4.78 -4.56
N TYR A 55 2.13 -4.29 -5.21
CA TYR A 55 1.47 -4.98 -6.31
C TYR A 55 2.43 -5.32 -7.44
N VAL A 56 3.21 -4.36 -7.92
CA VAL A 56 4.18 -4.60 -9.00
C VAL A 56 5.30 -5.53 -8.53
N ALA A 57 5.80 -5.33 -7.31
CA ALA A 57 6.81 -6.22 -6.73
C ALA A 57 6.31 -7.67 -6.65
N GLY A 58 5.06 -7.87 -6.24
CA GLY A 58 4.40 -9.17 -6.19
C GLY A 58 4.26 -9.80 -7.58
N ARG A 59 4.07 -9.00 -8.64
CA ARG A 59 4.07 -9.50 -10.02
C ARG A 59 5.44 -9.92 -10.50
N LEU A 60 6.46 -9.09 -10.28
CA LEU A 60 7.83 -9.33 -10.77
C LEU A 60 8.50 -10.55 -10.11
N GLN A 61 8.15 -10.86 -8.86
CA GLN A 61 8.75 -11.96 -8.10
C GLN A 61 7.93 -13.25 -8.13
N SER A 62 6.73 -13.25 -8.74
CA SER A 62 5.90 -14.44 -8.82
C SER A 62 6.40 -15.37 -9.94
N SER A 63 6.63 -16.64 -9.62
CA SER A 63 6.74 -17.73 -10.61
C SER A 63 5.87 -18.92 -10.18
N PRO A 64 4.55 -18.74 -10.08
CA PRO A 64 3.69 -19.70 -9.40
C PRO A 64 3.27 -20.82 -10.37
N ARG A 65 3.44 -22.07 -9.92
CA ARG A 65 2.95 -23.27 -10.65
C ARG A 65 1.43 -23.44 -10.54
N GLU A 66 0.83 -22.84 -9.52
CA GLU A 66 -0.60 -22.92 -9.17
C GLU A 66 -1.09 -21.55 -8.69
N LEU A 67 -2.40 -21.33 -8.68
CA LEU A 67 -2.99 -20.06 -8.23
C LEU A 67 -2.69 -19.80 -6.74
N PRO A 68 -1.99 -18.70 -6.38
CA PRO A 68 -1.68 -18.39 -4.98
C PRO A 68 -2.94 -18.19 -4.11
N SER A 69 -2.86 -18.62 -2.85
CA SER A 69 -3.88 -18.37 -1.83
C SER A 69 -4.05 -16.86 -1.54
N MET A 70 -5.29 -16.46 -1.22
CA MET A 70 -5.64 -15.09 -0.82
C MET A 70 -5.40 -14.77 0.67
N ARG A 71 -4.99 -15.77 1.48
CA ARG A 71 -4.83 -15.60 2.92
C ARG A 71 -3.95 -14.42 3.32
N THR A 72 -2.91 -14.13 2.54
CA THR A 72 -2.03 -12.97 2.78
C THR A 72 -2.74 -11.64 2.55
N ALA A 73 -3.60 -11.54 1.53
CA ALA A 73 -4.45 -10.37 1.32
C ALA A 73 -5.44 -10.19 2.48
N ASP A 74 -6.07 -11.28 2.94
CA ASP A 74 -7.03 -11.24 4.05
C ASP A 74 -6.38 -10.75 5.35
N ILE A 75 -5.18 -11.25 5.66
CA ILE A 75 -4.37 -10.77 6.79
C ILE A 75 -4.01 -9.30 6.61
N GLY A 76 -3.61 -8.89 5.40
CA GLY A 76 -3.28 -7.51 5.08
C GLY A 76 -4.45 -6.55 5.31
N ILE A 77 -5.64 -6.93 4.85
CA ILE A 77 -6.87 -6.16 5.04
C ILE A 77 -7.25 -6.09 6.51
N ALA A 78 -7.21 -7.22 7.22
CA ALA A 78 -7.53 -7.25 8.65
C ALA A 78 -6.58 -6.33 9.45
N LEU A 79 -5.27 -6.39 9.16
CA LEU A 79 -4.28 -5.56 9.80
C LEU A 79 -4.53 -4.06 9.50
N PHE A 80 -4.77 -3.72 8.24
CA PHE A 80 -5.11 -2.35 7.84
C PHE A 80 -6.33 -1.80 8.61
N LEU A 81 -7.43 -2.57 8.65
CA LEU A 81 -8.67 -2.16 9.29
C LEU A 81 -8.52 -2.03 10.81
N VAL A 82 -7.88 -3.00 11.46
CA VAL A 82 -7.64 -2.95 12.91
C VAL A 82 -6.74 -1.76 13.25
N SER A 83 -5.69 -1.50 12.46
CA SER A 83 -4.82 -0.36 12.68
C SER A 83 -5.52 0.99 12.49
N LEU A 84 -6.40 1.12 11.48
CA LEU A 84 -7.23 2.33 11.35
C LEU A 84 -8.13 2.52 12.58
N LEU A 85 -8.78 1.46 13.04
CA LEU A 85 -9.64 1.52 14.23
C LEU A 85 -8.84 1.89 15.49
N LEU A 86 -7.61 1.37 15.64
CA LEU A 86 -6.72 1.74 16.75
C LEU A 86 -6.33 3.22 16.68
N GLY A 87 -5.96 3.74 15.51
CA GLY A 87 -5.65 5.15 15.33
C GLY A 87 -6.84 6.06 15.64
N ALA A 88 -8.04 5.70 15.17
CA ALA A 88 -9.27 6.42 15.48
C ALA A 88 -9.64 6.33 16.97
N ALA A 89 -9.39 5.18 17.61
CA ALA A 89 -9.63 5.01 19.04
C ALA A 89 -8.72 5.93 19.87
N LEU A 90 -7.42 6.01 19.54
CA LEU A 90 -6.49 6.92 20.21
C LEU A 90 -7.00 8.37 20.19
N ASP A 91 -7.42 8.84 19.02
CA ASP A 91 -7.99 10.18 18.85
C ASP A 91 -9.26 10.37 19.69
N SER A 92 -10.17 9.38 19.67
CA SER A 92 -11.42 9.43 20.44
C SER A 92 -11.22 9.47 21.96
N PHE A 93 -10.09 8.97 22.46
CA PHE A 93 -9.70 9.02 23.87
C PHE A 93 -8.86 10.26 24.22
N GLY A 94 -8.65 11.18 23.27
CA GLY A 94 -7.91 12.43 23.48
C GLY A 94 -6.39 12.30 23.40
N PHE A 95 -5.87 11.14 22.96
CA PHE A 95 -4.45 10.98 22.67
C PHE A 95 -4.16 11.52 21.28
N THR A 96 -4.11 12.83 21.08
CA THR A 96 -3.87 13.40 19.75
C THR A 96 -2.41 13.19 19.30
N PRO A 97 -2.11 13.22 17.99
CA PRO A 97 -0.74 13.07 17.49
C PRO A 97 0.23 14.14 18.01
N GLU A 98 -0.27 15.33 18.33
CA GLU A 98 0.50 16.43 18.92
C GLU A 98 0.87 16.14 20.38
N ALA A 99 0.05 15.37 21.09
CA ALA A 99 0.27 15.00 22.48
C ALA A 99 1.19 13.78 22.61
N ILE A 100 0.92 12.70 21.87
CA ILE A 100 1.65 11.43 21.98
C ILE A 100 1.84 10.79 20.60
N LEU A 101 2.80 11.30 19.83
CA LEU A 101 3.13 10.77 18.49
C LEU A 101 3.51 9.27 18.53
N GLU A 102 4.19 8.83 19.59
CA GLU A 102 4.64 7.44 19.74
C GLU A 102 3.48 6.42 19.73
N ALA A 103 2.32 6.80 20.25
CA ALA A 103 1.13 5.95 20.27
C ALA A 103 0.61 5.65 18.85
N TYR A 104 0.84 6.55 17.91
CA TYR A 104 0.41 6.42 16.51
C TYR A 104 1.38 5.62 15.64
N VAL A 105 2.61 5.34 16.11
CA VAL A 105 3.60 4.57 15.36
C VAL A 105 3.10 3.15 15.08
N VAL A 106 2.52 2.49 16.08
CA VAL A 106 2.02 1.11 15.94
C VAL A 106 0.86 1.01 14.93
N PRO A 107 -0.21 1.84 15.04
CA PRO A 107 -1.23 1.95 14.00
C PRO A 107 -0.66 2.25 12.60
N ALA A 108 0.24 3.23 12.49
CA ALA A 108 0.82 3.59 11.21
C ALA A 108 1.57 2.43 10.56
N ILE A 109 2.41 1.72 11.32
CA ILE A 109 3.12 0.53 10.82
C ILE A 109 2.13 -0.52 10.32
N GLY A 110 1.07 -0.81 11.09
CA GLY A 110 0.08 -1.81 10.68
C GLY A 110 -0.68 -1.41 9.41
N ILE A 111 -0.98 -0.13 9.20
CA ILE A 111 -1.55 0.37 7.95
C ILE A 111 -0.62 0.07 6.77
N TYR A 112 0.65 0.48 6.82
CA TYR A 112 1.59 0.27 5.71
C TYR A 112 1.93 -1.21 5.49
N VAL A 113 2.05 -2.01 6.55
CA VAL A 113 2.24 -3.46 6.40
C VAL A 113 1.01 -4.10 5.77
N GLY A 114 -0.20 -3.74 6.22
CA GLY A 114 -1.45 -4.26 5.69
C GLY A 114 -1.61 -3.99 4.19
N LEU A 115 -1.38 -2.75 3.78
CA LEU A 115 -1.42 -2.31 2.38
C LEU A 115 -0.36 -3.02 1.51
N ALA A 116 0.86 -3.20 2.04
CA ALA A 116 1.91 -3.92 1.34
C ALA A 116 1.53 -5.38 1.09
N LEU A 117 1.01 -6.08 2.11
CA LEU A 117 0.56 -7.47 1.99
C LEU A 117 -0.59 -7.62 0.99
N LEU A 118 -1.54 -6.69 1.02
CA LEU A 118 -2.66 -6.65 0.09
C LEU A 118 -2.18 -6.49 -1.36
N GLY A 119 -1.39 -5.45 -1.64
CA GLY A 119 -0.86 -5.18 -2.96
C GLY A 119 -0.07 -6.38 -3.48
N TRP A 120 0.88 -6.87 -2.68
CA TRP A 120 1.71 -8.02 -3.00
C TRP A 120 0.92 -9.27 -3.38
N SER A 121 -0.08 -9.63 -2.58
CA SER A 121 -0.90 -10.82 -2.80
C SER A 121 -1.72 -10.72 -4.10
N ILE A 122 -2.32 -9.55 -4.38
CA ILE A 122 -3.03 -9.28 -5.64
C ILE A 122 -2.06 -9.36 -6.82
N GLY A 123 -0.86 -8.80 -6.69
CA GLY A 123 0.17 -8.84 -7.72
C GLY A 123 0.55 -10.27 -8.09
N ARG A 124 0.90 -11.07 -7.08
CA ARG A 124 1.24 -12.49 -7.28
C ARG A 124 0.17 -13.29 -8.01
N ARG A 125 -1.10 -13.08 -7.62
CA ARG A 125 -2.25 -13.79 -8.20
C ARG A 125 -2.54 -13.31 -9.62
N THR A 126 -2.40 -12.01 -9.88
CA THR A 126 -2.52 -11.43 -11.22
C THR A 126 -1.50 -12.06 -12.18
N GLU A 127 -0.25 -12.21 -11.74
CA GLU A 127 0.78 -12.82 -12.57
C GLU A 127 0.52 -14.32 -12.80
N ALA A 128 0.08 -15.04 -11.77
CA ALA A 128 -0.33 -16.44 -11.90
C ALA A 128 -1.42 -16.64 -12.97
N ILE A 129 -2.46 -15.79 -12.94
CA ILE A 129 -3.54 -15.84 -13.93
C ILE A 129 -3.01 -15.54 -15.34
N ASN A 130 -2.15 -14.52 -15.47
CA ASN A 130 -1.55 -14.19 -16.76
C ASN A 130 -0.71 -15.33 -17.33
N GLU A 131 0.00 -16.09 -16.49
CA GLU A 131 0.77 -17.26 -16.93
C GLU A 131 -0.13 -18.43 -17.31
N ILE A 132 -1.21 -18.71 -16.55
CA ILE A 132 -2.18 -19.75 -16.89
C ILE A 132 -2.85 -19.49 -18.24
N VAL A 133 -3.23 -18.23 -18.53
CA VAL A 133 -3.91 -17.87 -19.79
C VAL A 133 -2.99 -17.92 -21.01
N LYS A 134 -1.66 -17.85 -20.83
CA LYS A 134 -0.68 -17.94 -21.91
C LYS A 134 -0.37 -19.38 -22.33
N GLN A 135 -0.66 -20.37 -21.48
CA GLN A 135 -0.48 -21.80 -21.75
C GLN A 135 -1.63 -22.33 -22.60
#